data_AF-A0A1A8UWT8-F1
#
_entry.id   AF-A0A1A8UWT8-F1
#
_cell.length_a   1.000
_cell.length_b   1.000
_cell.length_c   1.000
_cell.angle_alpha   90.00
_cell.angle_beta   90.00
_cell.angle_gamma   90.00
#
_symmetry.space_group_name_H-M   'P 1'
#
loop_
_entity.id
_entity.type
_entity.pdbx_description
1 polymer ?
#
loop_
_entity_poly.entity_id
_entity_poly.type
_entity_poly.pdbx_seq_one_letter_code
_entity_poly.pdbx_strand_id
1 'polypeptide(L)'
;MFGKMRRGREFNGPTPHSTAVIAKMPLSRPPNYQFLQERRREAVRGQLLDYKKDIGNCDVKTSLFESSKHHYVRKAVERRVGADRQQHQAQINQRRCRFKQTLETEKEQLLQEMKDKMKEMKTERLSGMQERLQFLQERSERERLQQVTEKLEQLFREQDHETRSALSRRHEQQVCQERAVQMRTQQEEERRQREEDRWIEELLEDDQHTRDKLDHLSVQLRHQRVAEQQQELRRQMEEKEKLRQEEKELKEEEARLLRQQNQDLLLEDQRHQQLKLQEQQ
;
A
#
# COMPACT_ATOMS: atom_id res chain seq x y z
N MET A 1 -76.40 -135.10 53.77
CA MET A 1 -75.90 -136.28 54.51
C MET A 1 -75.06 -135.70 55.66
N PHE A 2 -75.48 -135.50 56.89
CA PHE A 2 -76.34 -136.26 57.79
C PHE A 2 -77.23 -135.31 58.58
N GLY A 3 -78.54 -135.57 58.57
CA GLY A 3 -79.41 -135.11 59.64
C GLY A 3 -79.30 -136.04 60.85
N LYS A 4 -79.85 -135.60 61.99
CA LYS A 4 -79.99 -136.33 63.27
C LYS A 4 -78.69 -136.46 64.11
N MET A 5 -78.69 -136.33 65.43
CA MET A 5 -79.80 -136.25 66.39
C MET A 5 -79.62 -135.07 67.36
N ARG A 6 -80.64 -134.20 67.44
CA ARG A 6 -80.78 -133.25 68.55
C ARG A 6 -81.51 -133.96 69.70
N ARG A 7 -80.70 -134.32 70.70
CA ARG A 7 -81.01 -134.46 72.13
C ARG A 7 -82.05 -135.51 72.56
N GLY A 8 -81.70 -136.25 73.61
CA GLY A 8 -82.21 -135.87 74.93
C GLY A 8 -81.11 -135.10 75.68
N ARG A 9 -81.39 -133.87 76.14
CA ARG A 9 -80.56 -133.15 77.14
C ARG A 9 -81.26 -133.25 78.47
N GLU A 10 -81.84 -134.40 78.75
CA GLU A 10 -82.61 -134.65 79.96
C GLU A 10 -82.04 -135.97 80.47
N PHE A 11 -81.52 -135.95 81.68
CA PHE A 11 -81.02 -137.14 82.37
C PHE A 11 -81.97 -137.43 83.54
N ASN A 12 -82.57 -138.62 83.57
CA ASN A 12 -83.54 -139.02 84.59
C ASN A 12 -82.82 -139.63 85.81
N GLY A 13 -83.12 -139.16 87.01
CA GLY A 13 -82.56 -139.66 88.28
C GLY A 13 -83.35 -140.86 88.88
N PRO A 14 -82.86 -141.45 89.99
CA PRO A 14 -83.39 -142.70 90.57
C PRO A 14 -84.74 -142.57 91.30
N THR A 15 -85.27 -141.35 91.45
CA THR A 15 -86.64 -141.09 91.92
C THR A 15 -87.54 -140.68 90.74
N PRO A 16 -88.79 -141.18 90.66
CA PRO A 16 -89.69 -140.81 89.57
C PRO A 16 -89.90 -139.28 89.55
N HIS A 17 -89.71 -138.67 88.36
CA HIS A 17 -89.88 -137.24 88.02
C HIS A 17 -88.71 -136.28 88.27
N SER A 18 -87.48 -136.76 88.50
CA SER A 18 -86.30 -135.89 88.54
C SER A 18 -85.55 -135.88 87.20
N THR A 19 -85.53 -134.74 86.50
CA THR A 19 -84.79 -134.51 85.22
C THR A 19 -83.93 -133.25 85.25
N ALA A 20 -82.69 -133.33 84.74
CA ALA A 20 -81.76 -132.20 84.64
C ALA A 20 -81.28 -131.92 83.18
N VAL A 21 -81.08 -130.64 82.81
CA VAL A 21 -80.75 -130.17 81.44
C VAL A 21 -79.43 -129.40 81.33
N ILE A 22 -78.55 -129.80 80.41
CA ILE A 22 -77.24 -129.16 80.16
C ILE A 22 -77.38 -127.79 79.44
N ALA A 23 -76.88 -126.73 80.08
CA ALA A 23 -76.84 -125.35 79.58
C ALA A 23 -75.88 -125.15 78.38
N LYS A 24 -76.10 -124.12 77.55
CA LYS A 24 -75.23 -123.78 76.38
C LYS A 24 -74.08 -122.84 76.80
N MET A 25 -72.88 -123.01 76.22
CA MET A 25 -71.74 -122.10 76.41
C MET A 25 -71.94 -120.75 75.70
N PRO A 26 -71.43 -119.64 76.28
CA PRO A 26 -71.59 -118.28 75.72
C PRO A 26 -70.68 -118.04 74.50
N LEU A 27 -71.14 -117.20 73.56
CA LEU A 27 -70.39 -116.76 72.36
C LEU A 27 -69.28 -115.76 72.72
N SER A 28 -68.11 -115.89 72.09
CA SER A 28 -66.87 -115.13 72.41
C SER A 28 -66.90 -113.64 72.05
N ARG A 29 -67.80 -113.17 71.19
CA ARG A 29 -67.92 -111.76 70.82
C ARG A 29 -69.34 -111.25 71.07
N PRO A 30 -69.51 -110.11 71.76
CA PRO A 30 -70.83 -109.53 71.98
C PRO A 30 -71.45 -109.04 70.66
N PRO A 31 -72.79 -109.08 70.50
CA PRO A 31 -73.48 -108.70 69.28
C PRO A 31 -73.12 -107.31 68.72
N ASN A 32 -72.69 -106.38 69.60
CA ASN A 32 -72.42 -104.97 69.27
C ASN A 32 -70.92 -104.65 69.02
N TYR A 33 -70.07 -105.65 68.80
CA TYR A 33 -68.62 -105.44 68.63
C TYR A 33 -68.28 -104.51 67.44
N GLN A 34 -68.99 -104.64 66.32
CA GLN A 34 -68.78 -103.79 65.13
C GLN A 34 -69.12 -102.33 65.42
N PHE A 35 -70.24 -102.08 66.10
CA PHE A 35 -70.66 -100.74 66.52
C PHE A 35 -69.64 -100.08 67.47
N LEU A 36 -69.10 -100.83 68.43
CA LEU A 36 -68.04 -100.32 69.31
C LEU A 36 -66.75 -100.02 68.55
N GLN A 37 -66.43 -100.79 67.52
CA GLN A 37 -65.26 -100.56 66.67
C GLN A 37 -65.44 -99.34 65.76
N GLU A 38 -66.63 -99.13 65.21
CA GLU A 38 -66.98 -97.93 64.44
C GLU A 38 -66.93 -96.69 65.31
N ARG A 39 -67.51 -96.73 66.52
CA ARG A 39 -67.44 -95.62 67.47
C ARG A 39 -66.00 -95.24 67.84
N ARG A 40 -65.10 -96.23 67.96
CA ARG A 40 -63.66 -95.98 68.15
C ARG A 40 -63.02 -95.35 66.91
N ARG A 41 -63.36 -95.81 65.71
CA ARG A 41 -62.86 -95.23 64.45
C ARG A 41 -63.34 -93.80 64.25
N GLU A 42 -64.60 -93.51 64.58
CA GLU A 42 -65.19 -92.17 64.55
C GLU A 42 -64.53 -91.24 65.59
N ALA A 43 -64.28 -91.72 66.81
CA ALA A 43 -63.56 -90.94 67.81
C ALA A 43 -62.14 -90.55 67.35
N VAL A 44 -61.41 -91.49 66.73
CA VAL A 44 -60.07 -91.21 66.15
C VAL A 44 -60.18 -90.23 64.97
N ARG A 45 -61.18 -90.37 64.12
CA ARG A 45 -61.44 -89.41 63.02
C ARG A 45 -61.76 -88.01 63.56
N GLY A 46 -62.56 -87.92 64.62
CA GLY A 46 -62.86 -86.66 65.30
C GLY A 46 -61.60 -85.99 65.82
N GLN A 47 -60.76 -86.73 66.54
CA GLN A 47 -59.45 -86.23 67.03
C GLN A 47 -58.53 -85.75 65.90
N LEU A 48 -58.46 -86.48 64.78
CA LEU A 48 -57.66 -86.07 63.62
C LEU A 48 -58.21 -84.79 62.95
N LEU A 49 -59.54 -84.65 62.88
CA LEU A 49 -60.17 -83.44 62.34
C LEU A 49 -59.91 -82.23 63.25
N ASP A 50 -59.97 -82.41 64.56
CA ASP A 50 -59.69 -81.33 65.51
C ASP A 50 -58.20 -80.95 65.49
N TYR A 51 -57.29 -81.94 65.43
CA TYR A 51 -55.86 -81.68 65.21
C TYR A 51 -55.59 -80.92 63.91
N LYS A 52 -56.30 -81.25 62.82
CA LYS A 52 -56.19 -80.53 61.54
C LYS A 52 -56.69 -79.09 61.64
N LYS A 53 -57.78 -78.85 62.38
CA LYS A 53 -58.28 -77.49 62.65
C LYS A 53 -57.28 -76.70 63.49
N ASP A 54 -56.66 -77.33 64.49
CA ASP A 54 -55.66 -76.69 65.33
C ASP A 54 -54.41 -76.28 64.53
N ILE A 55 -53.92 -77.15 63.64
CA ILE A 55 -52.84 -76.79 62.70
C ILE A 55 -53.26 -75.62 61.80
N GLY A 56 -54.44 -75.68 61.18
CA GLY A 56 -54.93 -74.60 60.32
C GLY A 56 -55.06 -73.26 61.06
N ASN A 57 -55.51 -73.29 62.31
CA ASN A 57 -55.57 -72.12 63.18
C ASN A 57 -54.17 -71.58 63.52
N CYS A 58 -53.19 -72.46 63.74
CA CYS A 58 -51.79 -72.07 63.95
C CYS A 58 -51.18 -71.43 62.70
N ASP A 59 -51.49 -71.92 61.50
CA ASP A 59 -51.00 -71.34 60.23
C ASP A 59 -51.56 -69.93 59.98
N VAL A 60 -52.86 -69.74 60.24
CA VAL A 60 -53.51 -68.42 60.16
C VAL A 60 -52.86 -67.44 61.15
N LYS A 61 -52.62 -67.86 62.40
CA LYS A 61 -51.94 -67.01 63.39
C LYS A 61 -50.51 -66.66 62.96
N THR A 62 -49.79 -67.63 62.41
CA THR A 62 -48.41 -67.44 61.93
C THR A 62 -48.35 -66.47 60.76
N SER A 63 -49.23 -66.63 59.77
CA SER A 63 -49.32 -65.71 58.63
C SER A 63 -49.72 -64.28 59.00
N LEU A 64 -50.62 -64.11 59.98
CA LEU A 64 -50.97 -62.80 60.53
C LEU A 64 -49.79 -62.14 61.26
N PHE A 65 -49.01 -62.94 62.00
CA PHE A 65 -47.81 -62.47 62.69
C PHE A 65 -46.74 -62.02 61.69
N GLU A 66 -46.46 -62.83 60.65
CA GLU A 66 -45.51 -62.47 59.60
C GLU A 66 -45.97 -61.24 58.81
N SER A 67 -47.26 -61.14 58.47
CA SER A 67 -47.83 -59.96 57.80
C SER A 67 -47.65 -58.69 58.65
N SER A 68 -47.87 -58.78 59.95
CA SER A 68 -47.67 -57.68 60.89
C SER A 68 -46.19 -57.29 60.98
N LYS A 69 -45.29 -58.28 61.11
CA LYS A 69 -43.84 -58.06 61.12
C LYS A 69 -43.35 -57.39 59.83
N HIS A 70 -43.81 -57.85 58.67
CA HIS A 70 -43.50 -57.22 57.38
C HIS A 70 -44.02 -55.78 57.30
N HIS A 71 -45.23 -55.52 57.81
CA HIS A 71 -45.77 -54.16 57.88
C HIS A 71 -44.88 -53.24 58.73
N TYR A 72 -44.47 -53.69 59.93
CA TYR A 72 -43.59 -52.91 60.80
C TYR A 72 -42.23 -52.64 60.16
N VAL A 73 -41.61 -53.66 59.54
CA VAL A 73 -40.34 -53.52 58.83
C VAL A 73 -40.48 -52.52 57.67
N ARG A 74 -41.53 -52.66 56.85
CA ARG A 74 -41.81 -51.72 55.77
C ARG A 74 -41.96 -50.29 56.28
N LYS A 75 -42.72 -50.08 57.35
CA LYS A 75 -42.89 -48.75 57.96
C LYS A 75 -41.61 -48.21 58.57
N ALA A 76 -40.73 -49.06 59.09
CA ALA A 76 -39.40 -48.64 59.56
C ALA A 76 -38.50 -48.22 58.40
N VAL A 77 -38.52 -48.96 57.29
CA VAL A 77 -37.77 -48.62 56.07
C VAL A 77 -38.28 -47.32 55.45
N GLU A 78 -39.61 -47.16 55.30
CA GLU A 78 -40.23 -45.94 54.78
C GLU A 78 -39.81 -44.70 55.60
N ARG A 79 -39.76 -44.82 56.93
CA ARG A 79 -39.28 -43.74 57.81
C ARG A 79 -37.80 -43.44 57.63
N ARG A 80 -36.93 -44.45 57.54
CA ARG A 80 -35.49 -44.27 57.31
C ARG A 80 -35.22 -43.60 55.96
N VAL A 81 -35.83 -44.11 54.90
CA VAL A 81 -35.72 -43.52 53.56
C VAL A 81 -36.25 -42.08 53.54
N GLY A 82 -37.34 -41.81 54.25
CA GLY A 82 -37.87 -40.46 54.42
C GLY A 82 -36.88 -39.52 55.13
N ALA A 83 -36.25 -39.97 56.21
CA ALA A 83 -35.25 -39.20 56.94
C ALA A 83 -33.99 -38.93 56.09
N ASP A 84 -33.46 -39.95 55.41
CA ASP A 84 -32.29 -39.82 54.53
C ASP A 84 -32.59 -38.84 53.39
N ARG A 85 -33.78 -38.92 52.79
CA ARG A 85 -34.23 -37.99 51.76
C ARG A 85 -34.29 -36.54 52.27
N GLN A 86 -34.82 -36.32 53.48
CA GLN A 86 -34.87 -35.00 54.09
C GLN A 86 -33.47 -34.45 54.37
N GLN A 87 -32.56 -35.28 54.88
CA GLN A 87 -31.17 -34.92 55.10
C GLN A 87 -30.47 -34.53 53.79
N HIS A 88 -30.62 -35.32 52.73
CA HIS A 88 -30.09 -34.99 51.41
C HIS A 88 -30.66 -33.69 50.87
N GLN A 89 -31.98 -33.47 51.01
CA GLN A 89 -32.61 -32.23 50.58
C GLN A 89 -32.06 -31.02 51.35
N ALA A 90 -31.86 -31.14 52.67
CA ALA A 90 -31.27 -30.09 53.49
C ALA A 90 -29.82 -29.77 53.05
N GLN A 91 -29.01 -30.78 52.76
CA GLN A 91 -27.65 -30.60 52.23
C GLN A 91 -27.64 -29.90 50.86
N ILE A 92 -28.54 -30.29 49.95
CA ILE A 92 -28.68 -29.64 48.64
C ILE A 92 -29.08 -28.18 48.81
N ASN A 93 -30.05 -27.90 49.69
CA ASN A 93 -30.49 -26.54 49.98
C ASN A 93 -29.35 -25.70 50.58
N GLN A 94 -28.57 -26.25 51.50
CA GLN A 94 -27.41 -25.58 52.07
C GLN A 94 -26.36 -25.23 51.00
N ARG A 95 -26.07 -26.18 50.09
CA ARG A 95 -25.15 -25.93 48.96
C ARG A 95 -25.69 -24.84 48.03
N ARG A 96 -26.98 -24.86 47.72
CA ARG A 96 -27.65 -23.82 46.92
C ARG A 96 -27.56 -22.45 47.59
N CYS A 97 -27.78 -22.36 48.90
CA CYS A 97 -27.66 -21.10 49.63
C CYS A 97 -26.22 -20.57 49.60
N ARG A 98 -25.22 -21.41 49.84
CA ARG A 98 -23.80 -21.03 49.72
C ARG A 98 -23.47 -20.54 48.32
N PHE A 99 -23.90 -21.28 47.30
CA PHE A 99 -23.67 -20.91 45.91
C PHE A 99 -24.32 -19.57 45.54
N LYS A 100 -25.55 -19.32 46.00
CA LYS A 100 -26.21 -18.01 45.82
C LYS A 100 -25.43 -16.88 46.47
N GLN A 101 -24.93 -17.07 47.70
CA GLN A 101 -24.12 -16.08 48.38
C GLN A 101 -22.85 -15.77 47.60
N THR A 102 -22.12 -16.80 47.14
CA THR A 102 -20.92 -16.63 46.33
C THR A 102 -21.22 -15.88 45.02
N LEU A 103 -22.31 -16.23 44.33
CA LEU A 103 -22.72 -15.55 43.10
C LEU A 103 -23.06 -14.07 43.32
N GLU A 104 -23.78 -13.72 44.39
CA GLU A 104 -24.06 -12.31 44.68
C GLU A 104 -22.77 -11.55 45.02
N THR A 105 -21.85 -12.16 45.78
CA THR A 105 -20.55 -11.52 46.07
C THR A 105 -19.72 -11.32 44.82
N GLU A 106 -19.67 -12.29 43.90
CA GLU A 106 -18.95 -12.17 42.63
C GLU A 106 -19.57 -11.07 41.76
N LYS A 107 -20.89 -11.02 41.69
CA LYS A 107 -21.61 -9.97 40.95
C LYS A 107 -21.33 -8.58 41.52
N GLU A 108 -21.34 -8.43 42.84
CA GLU A 108 -21.01 -7.15 43.50
C GLU A 108 -19.56 -6.74 43.22
N GLN A 109 -18.61 -7.68 43.30
CA GLN A 109 -17.20 -7.43 42.94
C GLN A 109 -17.06 -7.00 41.49
N LEU A 110 -17.67 -7.71 40.54
CA LEU A 110 -17.61 -7.34 39.12
C LEU A 110 -18.23 -5.96 38.85
N LEU A 111 -19.35 -5.63 39.51
CA LEU A 111 -19.94 -4.30 39.41
C LEU A 111 -19.03 -3.22 39.96
N GLN A 112 -18.31 -3.50 41.05
CA GLN A 112 -17.35 -2.58 41.64
C GLN A 112 -16.14 -2.38 40.73
N GLU A 113 -15.55 -3.46 40.21
CA GLU A 113 -14.46 -3.39 39.23
C GLU A 113 -14.84 -2.59 37.98
N MET A 114 -16.06 -2.77 37.46
CA MET A 114 -16.55 -2.00 36.32
C MET A 114 -16.68 -0.51 36.65
N LYS A 115 -17.16 -0.17 37.85
CA LYS A 115 -17.24 1.22 38.31
C LYS A 115 -15.86 1.85 38.45
N ASP A 116 -14.90 1.13 39.01
CA ASP A 116 -13.56 1.66 39.24
C ASP A 116 -12.78 1.82 37.93
N LYS A 117 -12.85 0.85 37.01
CA LYS A 117 -12.32 1.00 35.64
C LYS A 117 -12.92 2.19 34.90
N MET A 118 -14.22 2.43 35.06
CA MET A 118 -14.87 3.61 34.47
C MET A 118 -14.39 4.92 35.09
N LYS A 119 -14.10 4.96 36.39
CA LYS A 119 -13.54 6.14 37.05
C LYS A 119 -12.11 6.40 36.60
N GLU A 120 -11.26 5.36 36.59
CA GLU A 120 -9.88 5.41 36.12
C GLU A 120 -9.80 5.94 34.68
N MET A 121 -10.60 5.37 33.77
CA MET A 121 -10.65 5.84 32.38
C MET A 121 -11.07 7.32 32.28
N LYS A 122 -11.99 7.79 33.13
CA LYS A 122 -12.38 9.22 33.15
C LYS A 122 -11.24 10.09 33.68
N THR A 123 -10.57 9.69 34.76
CA THR A 123 -9.45 10.45 35.32
C THR A 123 -8.26 10.50 34.39
N GLU A 124 -7.90 9.39 33.74
CA GLU A 124 -6.82 9.31 32.75
C GLU A 124 -7.12 10.16 31.51
N ARG A 125 -8.37 10.15 31.03
CA ARG A 125 -8.78 11.03 29.94
C ARG A 125 -8.67 12.50 30.32
N LEU A 126 -9.09 12.86 31.53
CA LEU A 126 -9.01 14.24 32.02
C LEU A 126 -7.55 14.68 32.23
N SER A 127 -6.69 13.84 32.83
CA SER A 127 -5.27 14.15 32.99
C SER A 127 -4.57 14.25 31.64
N GLY A 128 -4.82 13.32 30.73
CA GLY A 128 -4.27 13.37 29.37
C GLY A 128 -4.75 14.59 28.58
N MET A 129 -5.98 15.07 28.80
CA MET A 129 -6.46 16.34 28.24
C MET A 129 -5.73 17.55 28.86
N GLN A 130 -5.52 17.56 30.17
CA GLN A 130 -4.80 18.63 30.87
C GLN A 130 -3.34 18.72 30.42
N GLU A 131 -2.64 17.58 30.33
CA GLU A 131 -1.26 17.52 29.83
C GLU A 131 -1.15 18.03 28.39
N ARG A 132 -2.08 17.65 27.51
CA ARG A 132 -2.13 18.18 26.14
C ARG A 132 -2.36 19.68 26.11
N LEU A 133 -3.23 20.19 26.96
CA LEU A 133 -3.50 21.63 27.04
C LEU A 133 -2.28 22.39 27.54
N GLN A 134 -1.60 21.89 28.58
CA GLN A 134 -0.34 22.46 29.07
C GLN A 134 0.73 22.45 27.99
N PHE A 135 0.91 21.34 27.27
CA PHE A 135 1.85 21.26 26.16
C PHE A 135 1.56 22.28 25.05
N LEU A 136 0.28 22.45 24.67
CA LEU A 136 -0.11 23.45 23.67
C LEU A 136 0.11 24.88 24.15
N GLN A 137 -0.15 25.16 25.43
CA GLN A 137 0.13 26.45 26.04
C GLN A 137 1.63 26.75 26.04
N GLU A 138 2.46 25.83 26.53
CA GLU A 138 3.92 25.97 26.51
C GLU A 138 4.45 26.19 25.10
N ARG A 139 3.95 25.42 24.12
CA ARG A 139 4.34 25.59 22.73
C ARG A 139 3.99 26.98 22.20
N SER A 140 2.76 27.43 22.43
CA SER A 140 2.31 28.77 22.00
C SER A 140 3.12 29.88 22.68
N GLU A 141 3.45 29.72 23.96
CA GLU A 141 4.29 30.67 24.69
C GLU A 141 5.73 30.69 24.16
N ARG A 142 6.32 29.53 23.84
CA ARG A 142 7.64 29.44 23.22
C ARG A 142 7.67 30.14 21.87
N GLU A 143 6.68 29.89 21.02
CA GLU A 143 6.55 30.54 19.71
C GLU A 143 6.39 32.06 19.87
N ARG A 144 5.59 32.52 20.84
CA ARG A 144 5.45 33.95 21.15
C ARG A 144 6.77 34.56 21.60
N LEU A 145 7.51 33.89 22.50
CA LEU A 145 8.79 34.38 23.00
C LEU A 145 9.82 34.46 21.86
N GLN A 146 9.88 33.47 20.97
CA GLN A 146 10.75 33.50 19.79
C GLN A 146 10.46 34.70 18.89
N GLN A 147 9.18 34.95 18.59
CA GLN A 147 8.80 36.12 17.79
C GLN A 147 9.19 37.43 18.47
N VAL A 148 9.00 37.53 19.79
CA VAL A 148 9.42 38.71 20.56
C VAL A 148 10.94 38.88 20.51
N THR A 149 11.72 37.81 20.68
CA THR A 149 13.18 37.88 20.61
C THR A 149 13.67 38.30 19.23
N GLU A 150 13.11 37.73 18.15
CA GLU A 150 13.46 38.11 16.78
C GLU A 150 13.14 39.58 16.50
N LYS A 151 11.99 40.07 16.98
CA LYS A 151 11.59 41.47 16.83
C LYS A 151 12.48 42.42 17.63
N LEU A 152 12.85 42.03 18.85
CA LEU A 152 13.80 42.80 19.65
C LEU A 152 15.19 42.84 19.00
N GLU A 153 15.66 41.74 18.42
CA GLU A 153 16.92 41.71 17.67
C GLU A 153 16.86 42.61 16.42
N GLN A 154 15.75 42.59 15.69
CA GLN A 154 15.53 43.49 14.54
C GLN A 154 15.63 44.96 14.97
N LEU A 155 14.88 45.32 16.03
CA LEU A 155 14.92 46.68 16.58
C LEU A 155 16.32 47.05 17.07
N PHE A 156 17.03 46.12 17.71
CA PHE A 156 18.40 46.36 18.16
C PHE A 156 19.33 46.64 16.98
N ARG A 157 19.28 45.84 15.91
CA ARG A 157 20.09 46.06 14.69
C ARG A 157 19.75 47.39 13.99
N GLU A 158 18.50 47.81 14.04
CA GLU A 158 18.03 49.06 13.42
C GLU A 158 18.37 50.30 14.26
N GLN A 159 18.35 50.19 15.59
CA GLN A 159 18.65 51.31 16.49
C GLN A 159 20.14 51.44 16.77
N ASP A 160 20.89 50.33 16.75
CA ASP A 160 22.32 50.35 17.02
C ASP A 160 23.09 51.03 15.89
N HIS A 161 23.66 52.19 16.23
CA HIS A 161 24.44 53.01 15.31
C HIS A 161 25.73 52.30 14.88
N GLU A 162 26.34 51.46 15.74
CA GLU A 162 27.58 50.76 15.43
C GLU A 162 27.34 49.71 14.34
N THR A 163 26.29 48.88 14.50
CA THR A 163 25.87 47.90 13.50
C THR A 163 25.53 48.57 12.17
N ARG A 164 24.74 49.66 12.18
CA ARG A 164 24.41 50.40 10.96
C ARG A 164 25.65 50.98 10.26
N SER A 165 26.56 51.56 11.03
CA SER A 165 27.81 52.11 10.50
C SER A 165 28.73 51.02 9.94
N ALA A 166 28.75 49.84 10.54
CA ALA A 166 29.50 48.69 10.03
C ALA A 166 28.90 48.15 8.72
N LEU A 167 27.57 48.04 8.64
CA LEU A 167 26.87 47.62 7.43
C LEU A 167 27.05 48.61 6.28
N SER A 168 26.94 49.92 6.54
CA SER A 168 27.20 50.96 5.53
C SER A 168 28.62 50.89 4.99
N ARG A 169 29.62 50.78 5.88
CA ARG A 169 31.02 50.64 5.49
C ARG A 169 31.27 49.39 4.65
N ARG A 170 30.65 48.26 5.00
CA ARG A 170 30.75 47.03 4.20
C ARG A 170 30.13 47.21 2.82
N HIS A 171 28.97 47.87 2.74
CA HIS A 171 28.31 48.15 1.48
C HIS A 171 29.15 49.09 0.59
N GLU A 172 29.70 50.17 1.15
CA GLU A 172 30.61 51.08 0.45
C GLU A 172 31.85 50.34 -0.07
N GLN A 173 32.44 49.45 0.71
CA GLN A 173 33.56 48.61 0.26
C GLN A 173 33.18 47.72 -0.94
N GLN A 174 31.98 47.12 -0.91
CA GLN A 174 31.48 46.32 -2.04
C GLN A 174 31.30 47.18 -3.30
N VAL A 175 30.67 48.35 -3.16
CA VAL A 175 30.48 49.28 -4.28
C VAL A 175 31.82 49.75 -4.85
N CYS A 176 32.81 50.03 -4.00
CA CYS A 176 34.15 50.40 -4.44
C CYS A 176 34.85 49.25 -5.20
N GLN A 177 34.69 48.01 -4.76
CA GLN A 177 35.23 46.84 -5.46
C GLN A 177 34.57 46.66 -6.83
N GLU A 178 33.25 46.76 -6.90
CA GLU A 178 32.50 46.68 -8.15
C GLU A 178 32.91 47.77 -9.14
N ARG A 179 33.04 49.02 -8.68
CA ARG A 179 33.54 50.13 -9.50
C ARG A 179 34.97 49.89 -10.00
N ALA A 180 35.84 49.36 -9.16
CA ALA A 180 37.21 49.04 -9.58
C ALA A 180 37.25 47.98 -10.69
N VAL A 181 36.36 46.99 -10.63
CA VAL A 181 36.20 45.99 -11.70
C VAL A 181 35.68 46.66 -12.98
N GLN A 182 34.63 47.49 -12.89
CA GLN A 182 34.08 48.22 -14.03
C GLN A 182 35.14 49.07 -14.74
N MET A 183 35.94 49.82 -13.99
CA MET A 183 37.01 50.66 -14.56
C MET A 183 38.07 49.83 -15.28
N ARG A 184 38.45 48.66 -14.73
CA ARG A 184 39.40 47.75 -15.41
C ARG A 184 38.84 47.23 -16.72
N THR A 185 37.57 46.81 -16.72
CA THR A 185 36.89 46.35 -17.95
C THR A 185 36.85 47.44 -19.01
N GLN A 186 36.48 48.68 -18.64
CA GLN A 186 36.49 49.80 -19.58
C GLN A 186 37.87 50.07 -20.16
N GLN A 187 38.94 50.02 -19.34
CA GLN A 187 40.31 50.19 -19.84
C GLN A 187 40.72 49.07 -20.80
N GLU A 188 40.33 47.83 -20.53
CA GLU A 188 40.58 46.70 -21.44
C GLU A 188 39.82 46.88 -22.76
N GLU A 189 38.58 47.34 -22.72
CA GLU A 189 37.77 47.64 -23.91
C GLU A 189 38.37 48.77 -24.75
N GLU A 190 38.78 49.89 -24.13
CA GLU A 190 39.46 50.98 -24.84
C GLU A 190 40.76 50.53 -25.49
N ARG A 191 41.53 49.64 -24.83
CA ARG A 191 42.76 49.08 -25.40
C ARG A 191 42.46 48.21 -26.62
N ARG A 192 41.44 47.37 -26.54
CA ARG A 192 41.00 46.55 -27.69
C ARG A 192 40.52 47.42 -28.84
N GLN A 193 39.72 48.46 -28.58
CA GLN A 193 39.28 49.39 -29.61
C GLN A 193 40.46 50.08 -30.29
N ARG A 194 41.46 50.56 -29.54
CA ARG A 194 42.67 51.15 -30.13
C ARG A 194 43.49 50.13 -30.94
N GLU A 195 43.51 48.86 -30.53
CA GLU A 195 44.16 47.79 -31.29
C GLU A 195 43.40 47.50 -32.60
N GLU A 196 42.08 47.46 -32.54
CA GLU A 196 41.19 47.30 -33.70
C GLU A 196 41.31 48.47 -34.67
N ASP A 197 41.29 49.71 -34.18
CA ASP A 197 41.41 50.91 -35.00
C ASP A 197 42.76 50.94 -35.75
N ARG A 198 43.86 50.63 -35.07
CA ARG A 198 45.18 50.51 -35.72
C ARG A 198 45.21 49.44 -36.80
N TRP A 199 44.60 48.28 -36.52
CA TRP A 199 44.50 47.21 -37.50
C TRP A 199 43.65 47.62 -38.72
N ILE A 200 42.57 48.38 -38.50
CA ILE A 200 41.74 48.93 -39.57
C ILE A 200 42.53 49.95 -40.39
N GLU A 201 43.30 50.84 -39.76
CA GLU A 201 44.17 51.80 -40.44
C GLU A 201 45.20 51.10 -41.34
N GLU A 202 45.93 50.10 -40.80
CA GLU A 202 46.88 49.30 -41.57
C GLU A 202 46.21 48.63 -42.79
N LEU A 203 45.03 48.04 -42.59
CA LEU A 203 44.27 47.41 -43.67
C LEU A 203 43.85 48.43 -44.74
N LEU A 204 43.44 49.63 -44.35
CA LEU A 204 43.05 50.69 -45.27
C LEU A 204 44.25 51.25 -46.06
N GLU A 205 45.41 51.38 -45.43
CA GLU A 205 46.66 51.78 -46.10
C GLU A 205 47.07 50.73 -47.15
N ASP A 206 47.01 49.45 -46.82
CA ASP A 206 47.26 48.36 -47.77
C ASP A 206 46.26 48.38 -48.94
N ASP A 207 44.97 48.61 -48.66
CA ASP A 207 43.92 48.72 -49.67
C ASP A 207 44.16 49.94 -50.59
N GLN A 208 44.61 51.07 -50.04
CA GLN A 208 45.01 52.25 -50.83
C GLN A 208 46.23 51.94 -51.70
N HIS A 209 47.27 51.32 -51.14
CA HIS A 209 48.48 50.95 -51.89
C HIS A 209 48.19 49.99 -53.03
N THR A 210 47.26 49.04 -52.86
CA THR A 210 46.84 48.14 -53.94
C THR A 210 46.07 48.88 -55.03
N ARG A 211 45.19 49.82 -54.67
CA ARG A 211 44.48 50.68 -55.63
C ARG A 211 45.45 51.56 -56.43
N ASP A 212 46.39 52.22 -55.76
CA ASP A 212 47.40 53.06 -56.41
C ASP A 212 48.25 52.26 -57.41
N LYS A 213 48.65 51.03 -57.06
CA LYS A 213 49.36 50.12 -57.98
C LYS A 213 48.52 49.79 -59.21
N LEU A 214 47.24 49.48 -59.03
CA LEU A 214 46.33 49.19 -60.14
C LEU A 214 46.09 50.41 -61.04
N ASP A 215 45.97 51.60 -60.45
CA ASP A 215 45.81 52.86 -61.18
C ASP A 215 47.09 53.21 -61.95
N HIS A 216 48.27 53.04 -61.35
CA HIS A 216 49.55 53.21 -62.02
C HIS A 216 49.70 52.27 -63.23
N LEU A 217 49.38 50.97 -63.06
CA LEU A 217 49.39 50.02 -64.17
C LEU A 217 48.39 50.42 -65.26
N SER A 218 47.20 50.88 -64.88
CA SER A 218 46.18 51.33 -65.82
C SER A 218 46.61 52.57 -66.61
N VAL A 219 47.27 53.53 -65.97
CA VAL A 219 47.84 54.74 -66.60
C VAL A 219 49.00 54.37 -67.53
N GLN A 220 49.90 53.48 -67.11
CA GLN A 220 50.98 52.98 -67.97
C GLN A 220 50.43 52.29 -69.23
N LEU A 221 49.43 51.42 -69.09
CA LEU A 221 48.75 50.78 -70.22
C LEU A 221 48.05 51.79 -71.14
N ARG A 222 47.53 52.90 -70.60
CA ARG A 222 46.97 53.99 -71.42
C ARG A 222 48.07 54.73 -72.18
N HIS A 223 49.18 55.06 -71.53
CA HIS A 223 50.31 55.72 -72.18
C HIS A 223 50.94 54.86 -73.27
N GLN A 224 51.11 53.56 -73.04
CA GLN A 224 51.58 52.61 -74.07
C GLN A 224 50.65 52.61 -75.28
N ARG A 225 49.33 52.47 -75.06
CA ARG A 225 48.33 52.55 -76.13
C ARG A 225 48.38 53.87 -76.91
N VAL A 226 48.51 55.00 -76.23
CA VAL A 226 48.63 56.32 -76.89
C VAL A 226 49.93 56.44 -77.67
N ALA A 227 51.06 55.95 -77.13
CA ALA A 227 52.35 55.97 -77.82
C ALA A 227 52.33 55.11 -79.09
N GLU A 228 51.76 53.90 -79.02
CA GLU A 228 51.52 53.03 -80.17
C GLU A 228 50.67 53.74 -81.23
N GLN A 229 49.56 54.38 -80.83
CA GLN A 229 48.73 55.17 -81.73
C GLN A 229 49.48 56.35 -82.38
N GLN A 230 50.34 57.05 -81.62
CA GLN A 230 51.15 58.15 -82.15
C GLN A 230 52.21 57.67 -83.14
N GLN A 231 52.86 56.53 -82.88
CA GLN A 231 53.83 55.93 -83.80
C GLN A 231 53.15 55.55 -85.12
N GLU A 232 51.97 54.93 -85.05
CA GLU A 232 51.17 54.59 -86.22
C GLU A 232 50.78 55.85 -87.02
N LEU A 233 50.33 56.92 -86.34
CA LEU A 233 50.00 58.20 -86.99
C LEU A 233 51.22 58.86 -87.63
N ARG A 234 52.40 58.84 -86.99
CA ARG A 234 53.64 59.39 -87.58
C ARG A 234 54.03 58.63 -88.84
N ARG A 235 53.96 57.30 -88.80
CA ARG A 235 54.20 56.46 -89.97
C ARG A 235 53.27 56.83 -91.13
N GLN A 236 51.98 56.98 -90.85
CA GLN A 236 50.99 57.41 -91.86
C GLN A 236 51.28 58.82 -92.41
N MET A 237 51.75 59.75 -91.56
CA MET A 237 52.14 61.10 -91.99
C MET A 237 53.40 61.11 -92.85
N GLU A 238 54.43 60.36 -92.47
CA GLU A 238 55.66 60.19 -93.25
C GLU A 238 55.38 59.55 -94.61
N GLU A 239 54.55 58.51 -94.65
CA GLU A 239 54.07 57.91 -95.90
C GLU A 239 53.35 58.95 -96.77
N LYS A 240 52.50 59.79 -96.18
CA LYS A 240 51.80 60.88 -96.88
C LYS A 240 52.71 62.02 -97.33
N GLU A 241 53.76 62.36 -96.57
CA GLU A 241 54.74 63.37 -96.95
C GLU A 241 55.65 62.89 -98.08
N LYS A 242 56.07 61.63 -98.06
CA LYS A 242 56.80 61.00 -99.18
C LYS A 242 55.98 61.09 -100.46
N LEU A 243 54.70 60.71 -100.41
CA LEU A 243 53.79 60.87 -101.55
C LEU A 243 53.70 62.33 -102.04
N ARG A 244 53.71 63.32 -101.13
CA ARG A 244 53.72 64.75 -101.51
C ARG A 244 55.05 65.23 -102.10
N GLN A 245 56.18 64.69 -101.64
CA GLN A 245 57.50 65.02 -102.19
C GLN A 245 57.63 64.45 -103.60
N GLU A 246 57.23 63.18 -103.78
CA GLU A 246 57.13 62.54 -105.09
C GLU A 246 56.23 63.36 -106.03
N GLU A 247 55.06 63.83 -105.57
CA GLU A 247 54.20 64.73 -106.36
C GLU A 247 54.85 66.07 -106.71
N LYS A 248 55.72 66.63 -105.85
CA LYS A 248 56.41 67.90 -106.12
C LYS A 248 57.56 67.73 -107.09
N GLU A 249 58.36 66.67 -106.93
CA GLU A 249 59.44 66.32 -107.85
C GLU A 249 58.87 66.09 -109.25
N LEU A 250 57.76 65.34 -109.36
CA LEU A 250 57.03 65.18 -110.63
C LEU A 250 56.62 66.54 -111.23
N LYS A 251 56.10 67.47 -110.42
CA LYS A 251 55.74 68.83 -110.89
C LYS A 251 56.94 69.70 -111.30
N GLU A 252 58.07 69.57 -110.61
CA GLU A 252 59.29 70.31 -110.95
C GLU A 252 59.95 69.78 -112.23
N GLU A 253 59.94 68.45 -112.41
CA GLU A 253 60.34 67.81 -113.66
C GLU A 253 59.44 68.27 -114.82
N GLU A 254 58.12 68.29 -114.63
CA GLU A 254 57.16 68.88 -115.57
C GLU A 254 57.48 70.35 -115.88
N ALA A 255 57.78 71.17 -114.88
CA ALA A 255 58.09 72.60 -115.05
C ALA A 255 59.44 72.88 -115.74
N ARG A 256 60.48 72.06 -115.47
CA ARG A 256 61.78 72.15 -116.17
C ARG A 256 61.62 71.80 -117.63
N LEU A 257 60.85 70.76 -117.94
CA LEU A 257 60.53 70.37 -119.30
C LEU A 257 59.83 71.52 -120.06
N LEU A 258 58.88 72.21 -119.42
CA LEU A 258 58.21 73.39 -119.98
C LEU A 258 59.15 74.59 -120.22
N ARG A 259 60.12 74.83 -119.33
CA ARG A 259 61.09 75.92 -119.51
C ARG A 259 62.07 75.66 -120.64
N GLN A 260 62.52 74.41 -120.80
CA GLN A 260 63.34 74.01 -121.95
C GLN A 260 62.56 74.27 -123.24
N GLN A 261 61.29 73.82 -123.31
CA GLN A 261 60.40 74.11 -124.43
C GLN A 261 60.27 75.62 -124.74
N ASN A 262 60.15 76.47 -123.72
CA ASN A 262 60.06 77.92 -123.91
C ASN A 262 61.39 78.58 -124.33
N GLN A 263 62.54 78.10 -123.87
CA GLN A 263 63.85 78.61 -124.29
C GLN A 263 64.14 78.26 -125.76
N ASP A 264 63.75 77.05 -126.17
CA ASP A 264 63.83 76.64 -127.57
C ASP A 264 62.98 77.57 -128.45
N LEU A 265 61.75 77.89 -128.02
CA LEU A 265 60.88 78.87 -128.70
C LEU A 265 61.48 80.29 -128.76
N LEU A 266 62.12 80.76 -127.69
CA LEU A 266 62.75 82.09 -127.65
C LEU A 266 64.01 82.18 -128.53
N LEU A 267 64.76 81.09 -128.66
CA LEU A 267 65.86 80.96 -129.61
C LEU A 267 65.35 80.97 -131.05
N GLU A 268 64.20 80.34 -131.32
CA GLU A 268 63.52 80.45 -132.61
C GLU A 268 63.10 81.90 -132.91
N ASP A 269 62.54 82.62 -131.94
CA ASP A 269 62.13 84.03 -132.10
C ASP A 269 63.32 85.00 -132.28
N GLN A 270 64.43 84.82 -131.55
CA GLN A 270 65.65 85.63 -131.72
C GLN A 270 66.31 85.40 -133.08
N ARG A 271 66.32 84.16 -133.58
CA ARG A 271 66.75 83.85 -134.95
C ARG A 271 65.86 84.57 -135.96
N HIS A 272 64.54 84.63 -135.72
CA HIS A 272 63.61 85.38 -136.56
C HIS A 272 63.81 86.91 -136.50
N GLN A 273 64.18 87.49 -135.35
CA GLN A 273 64.41 88.95 -135.24
C GLN A 273 65.76 89.41 -135.81
N GLN A 274 66.82 88.59 -135.71
CA GLN A 274 68.10 88.88 -136.38
C GLN A 274 67.96 88.85 -137.90
N LEU A 275 67.12 87.96 -138.43
CA LEU A 275 66.76 87.96 -139.85
C LEU A 275 66.03 89.25 -140.25
N LYS A 276 65.10 89.75 -139.41
CA LYS A 276 64.35 90.99 -139.69
C LYS A 276 65.20 92.27 -139.64
N LEU A 277 66.27 92.31 -138.83
CA LEU A 277 67.15 93.48 -138.73
C LEU A 277 68.21 93.56 -139.84
N GLN A 278 68.58 92.42 -140.46
CA GLN A 278 69.39 92.40 -141.69
C GLN A 278 68.61 92.87 -142.92
N GLU A 279 67.28 92.94 -142.84
CA GLU A 279 66.38 93.36 -143.93
C GLU A 279 65.98 94.85 -143.88
N GLN A 280 66.47 95.64 -142.90
CA GLN A 280 66.18 97.07 -142.77
C GLN A 280 67.46 97.93 -142.87
N GLN A 281 67.76 98.35 -144.11
CA GLN A 281 68.59 99.51 -144.53
C GLN A 281 70.11 99.42 -144.44
#